data_AF-A0A645FI58-F1
#
_entry.id   AF-A0A645FI58-F1
#
_cell.length_a   1.000
_cell.length_b   1.000
_cell.length_c   1.000
_cell.angle_alpha   90.00
_cell.angle_beta   90.00
_cell.angle_gamma   90.00
#
_symmetry.space_group_name_H-M   'P 1'
#
loop_
_entity.id
_entity.type
_entity.pdbx_description
1 polymer ?
#
loop_
_entity_poly.entity_id
_entity_poly.type
_entity_poly.pdbx_seq_one_letter_code
_entity_poly.pdbx_strand_id
1 'polypeptide(L)'
;MNRNKKTFVPSTAHYKILETIEELNKNNDYPLPQGVGKILKGIVDEETSKYQNIRTFQTIISYSSKKICRYVLVLLRHGYIEKIYDKKTNELYLKISPFGVSALQEYRKKHKKSFVKKKQLAKPTIVHIKTIVSK
;
A
#
# COMPACT_ATOMS: atom_id res chain seq x y z
N MET A 1 23.04 22.91 -19.76
CA MET A 1 23.14 21.63 -19.02
C MET A 1 21.79 20.91 -19.02
N ASN A 2 21.55 20.02 -19.98
CA ASN A 2 20.35 19.18 -20.03
C ASN A 2 20.47 18.08 -18.96
N ARG A 3 19.89 18.32 -17.78
CA ARG A 3 19.59 17.24 -16.84
C ARG A 3 18.49 16.40 -17.48
N ASN A 4 18.85 15.25 -18.05
CA ASN A 4 17.91 14.21 -18.48
C ASN A 4 16.80 14.10 -17.42
N LYS A 5 15.60 14.61 -17.73
CA LYS A 5 14.41 14.42 -16.89
C LYS A 5 14.11 12.93 -16.95
N LYS A 6 14.74 12.14 -16.07
CA LYS A 6 14.41 10.73 -15.90
C LYS A 6 12.90 10.67 -15.65
N THR A 7 12.16 10.15 -16.62
CA THR A 7 10.74 9.88 -16.50
C THR A 7 10.57 8.96 -15.30
N PHE A 8 9.75 9.40 -14.33
CA PHE A 8 9.50 8.60 -13.14
C PHE A 8 8.78 7.31 -13.54
N VAL A 9 9.37 6.18 -13.18
CA VAL A 9 8.78 4.85 -13.38
C VAL A 9 8.33 4.31 -12.02
N PRO A 10 7.02 4.06 -11.82
CA PRO A 10 6.53 3.50 -10.56
C PRO A 10 7.11 2.12 -10.28
N SER A 11 7.55 1.90 -9.05
CA SER A 11 7.95 0.57 -8.56
C SER A 11 6.75 -0.27 -8.11
N THR A 12 6.95 -1.56 -7.84
CA THR A 12 5.91 -2.45 -7.28
C THR A 12 5.23 -1.88 -6.03
N ALA A 13 5.96 -1.18 -5.15
CA ALA A 13 5.38 -0.56 -3.96
C ALA A 13 4.40 0.58 -4.32
N HIS A 14 4.70 1.34 -5.37
CA HIS A 14 3.80 2.37 -5.88
C HIS A 14 2.54 1.73 -6.47
N TYR A 15 2.67 0.65 -7.23
CA TYR A 15 1.50 -0.06 -7.78
C TYR A 15 0.63 -0.70 -6.69
N LYS A 16 1.21 -1.19 -5.59
CA LYS A 16 0.43 -1.63 -4.43
C LYS A 16 -0.38 -0.50 -3.81
N ILE A 17 0.21 0.69 -3.68
CA ILE A 17 -0.53 1.88 -3.21
C ILE A 17 -1.66 2.25 -4.17
N LEU A 18 -1.39 2.24 -5.49
CA LEU A 18 -2.41 2.52 -6.50
C LEU A 18 -3.55 1.51 -6.45
N GLU A 19 -3.25 0.21 -6.32
CA GLU A 19 -4.27 -0.83 -6.20
C GLU A 19 -5.08 -0.70 -4.92
N THR A 20 -4.44 -0.38 -3.78
CA THR A 20 -5.17 -0.07 -2.53
C THR A 20 -6.12 1.10 -2.71
N ILE A 21 -5.67 2.21 -3.29
CA ILE A 21 -6.52 3.40 -3.49
C ILE A 21 -7.66 3.09 -4.47
N GLU A 22 -7.39 2.39 -5.57
CA GLU A 22 -8.41 1.99 -6.54
C GLU A 22 -9.50 1.11 -5.91
N GLU A 23 -9.11 0.10 -5.12
CA GLU A 23 -10.07 -0.80 -4.46
C GLU A 23 -10.91 -0.06 -3.40
N LEU A 24 -10.32 0.85 -2.63
CA LEU A 24 -11.07 1.67 -1.67
C LEU A 24 -12.03 2.63 -2.39
N ASN A 25 -11.56 3.34 -3.42
CA ASN A 25 -12.37 4.29 -4.18
C ASN A 25 -13.54 3.61 -4.91
N LYS A 26 -13.40 2.36 -5.36
CA LYS A 26 -14.51 1.56 -5.93
C LYS A 26 -15.65 1.31 -4.93
N ASN A 27 -15.34 1.33 -3.63
CA ASN A 27 -16.32 1.21 -2.55
C ASN A 27 -16.81 2.58 -2.04
N ASN A 28 -16.48 3.68 -2.73
CA ASN A 28 -16.70 5.06 -2.30
C ASN A 28 -16.00 5.43 -0.98
N ASP A 29 -14.98 4.68 -0.59
CA ASP A 29 -14.17 4.96 0.59
C ASP A 29 -12.87 5.64 0.13
N TYR A 30 -12.73 6.93 0.42
CA TYR A 30 -11.56 7.71 0.01
C TYR A 30 -10.56 7.80 1.17
N PRO A 31 -9.34 7.26 1.05
CA PRO A 31 -8.42 7.19 2.18
C PRO A 31 -7.54 8.43 2.32
N LEU A 32 -7.14 8.74 3.54
CA LEU A 32 -5.92 9.50 3.81
C LEU A 32 -4.67 8.64 3.58
N PRO A 33 -3.47 9.24 3.46
CA PRO A 33 -2.21 8.48 3.41
C PRO A 33 -2.06 7.45 4.54
N GLN A 34 -2.55 7.79 5.75
CA GLN A 34 -2.54 6.95 6.93
C GLN A 34 -3.42 5.71 6.72
N GLY A 35 -4.63 5.87 6.18
CA GLY A 35 -5.55 4.77 5.89
C GLY A 35 -4.96 3.78 4.89
N VAL A 36 -4.32 4.28 3.82
CA VAL A 36 -3.58 3.43 2.87
C VAL A 36 -2.46 2.65 3.59
N GLY A 37 -1.74 3.32 4.50
CA GLY A 37 -0.72 2.69 5.32
C GLY A 37 -1.24 1.58 6.22
N LYS A 38 -2.39 1.78 6.88
CA LYS A 38 -3.01 0.76 7.74
C LYS A 38 -3.31 -0.51 6.96
N ILE A 39 -3.94 -0.38 5.79
CA ILE A 39 -4.29 -1.48 4.89
C ILE A 39 -3.04 -2.24 4.42
N LEU A 40 -2.04 -1.54 3.89
CA LEU A 40 -0.82 -2.16 3.36
C LEU A 40 0.00 -2.87 4.45
N LYS A 41 -0.09 -2.40 5.70
CA LYS A 41 0.57 -3.02 6.85
C LYS A 41 -0.25 -4.14 7.49
N GLY A 42 -1.54 -4.27 7.14
CA GLY A 42 -2.43 -5.27 7.70
C GLY A 42 -2.90 -4.94 9.12
N ILE A 43 -3.03 -3.66 9.46
CA ILE A 43 -3.61 -3.24 10.74
C ILE A 43 -5.12 -3.47 10.65
N VAL A 44 -5.69 -4.15 11.65
CA VAL A 44 -7.12 -4.42 11.77
C VAL A 44 -7.68 -3.54 12.89
N ASP A 45 -8.52 -2.57 12.52
CA ASP A 45 -9.30 -1.72 13.42
C ASP A 45 -10.71 -1.50 12.83
N GLU A 46 -11.51 -0.64 13.46
CA GLU A 46 -12.88 -0.34 13.03
C GLU A 46 -12.93 0.13 11.56
N GLU A 47 -11.95 0.94 11.12
CA GLU A 47 -11.89 1.49 9.76
C GLU A 47 -11.48 0.42 8.73
N THR A 48 -10.55 -0.48 9.08
CA THR A 48 -9.92 -1.39 8.12
C THR A 48 -10.48 -2.81 8.10
N SER A 49 -11.29 -3.18 9.10
CA SER A 49 -11.84 -4.51 9.30
C SER A 49 -12.52 -5.10 8.04
N LYS A 50 -13.27 -4.28 7.29
CA LYS A 50 -13.99 -4.68 6.07
C LYS A 50 -13.09 -4.97 4.86
N TYR A 51 -11.80 -4.61 4.89
CA TYR A 51 -10.89 -4.73 3.74
C TYR A 51 -9.84 -5.84 3.87
N GLN A 52 -9.95 -6.74 4.83
CA GLN A 52 -8.96 -7.82 5.02
C GLN A 52 -8.81 -8.75 3.80
N ASN A 53 -9.84 -8.78 2.96
CA ASN A 53 -9.89 -9.60 1.75
C ASN A 53 -9.28 -8.92 0.52
N ILE A 54 -8.93 -7.63 0.58
CA ILE A 54 -8.30 -6.95 -0.55
C ILE A 54 -6.90 -7.50 -0.83
N ARG A 55 -6.48 -7.47 -2.10
CA ARG A 55 -5.22 -8.10 -2.53
C ARG A 55 -3.98 -7.49 -1.91
N THR A 56 -4.02 -6.20 -1.63
CA THR A 56 -2.90 -5.43 -1.10
C THR A 56 -2.80 -5.46 0.42
N PHE A 57 -3.77 -6.06 1.10
CA PHE A 57 -3.78 -6.15 2.57
C PHE A 57 -2.53 -6.87 3.07
N GLN A 58 -1.83 -6.27 4.03
CA GLN A 58 -0.62 -6.83 4.65
C GLN A 58 0.54 -7.13 3.66
N THR A 59 0.60 -6.44 2.51
CA THR A 59 1.64 -6.68 1.50
C THR A 59 2.92 -5.86 1.69
N ILE A 60 2.94 -4.89 2.61
CA ILE A 60 4.07 -3.99 2.89
C ILE A 60 4.27 -3.76 4.41
N ILE A 61 4.27 -4.84 5.19
CA ILE A 61 4.36 -4.81 6.67
C ILE A 61 5.61 -4.05 7.17
N SER A 62 6.75 -4.23 6.50
CA SER A 62 8.04 -3.73 6.97
C SER A 62 8.29 -2.24 6.67
N TYR A 63 7.38 -1.55 5.99
CA TYR A 63 7.62 -0.15 5.63
C TYR A 63 7.15 0.79 6.75
N SER A 64 7.97 1.78 7.04
CA SER A 64 7.58 2.86 7.95
C SER A 64 6.50 3.74 7.31
N SER A 65 5.68 4.39 8.16
CA SER A 65 4.66 5.32 7.70
C SER A 65 5.27 6.46 6.86
N LYS A 66 6.45 6.97 7.26
CA LYS A 66 7.22 7.97 6.49
C LYS A 66 7.53 7.49 5.07
N LYS A 67 7.92 6.23 4.91
CA LYS A 67 8.24 5.64 3.60
C LYS A 67 7.00 5.51 2.72
N ILE A 68 5.86 5.09 3.29
CA ILE A 68 4.58 5.00 2.58
C ILE A 68 4.13 6.40 2.14
N CYS A 69 4.14 7.39 3.05
CA CYS A 69 3.83 8.78 2.72
C CYS A 69 4.70 9.32 1.59
N ARG A 70 6.01 9.00 1.59
CA ARG A 70 6.90 9.39 0.48
C ARG A 70 6.45 8.81 -0.86
N TYR A 71 6.04 7.55 -0.91
CA TYR A 71 5.53 6.96 -2.16
C TYR A 71 4.21 7.59 -2.60
N VAL A 72 3.29 7.88 -1.66
CA VAL A 72 2.05 8.61 -1.94
C VAL A 72 2.36 10.00 -2.53
N LEU A 73 3.29 10.75 -1.93
CA LEU A 73 3.69 12.06 -2.42
C LEU A 73 4.30 12.01 -3.83
N VAL A 74 5.07 10.97 -4.13
CA VAL A 74 5.63 10.77 -5.48
C VAL A 74 4.51 10.48 -6.48
N LEU A 75 3.54 9.62 -6.15
CA LEU A 75 2.38 9.35 -6.99
C LEU A 75 1.54 10.61 -7.25
N LEU A 76 1.30 11.42 -6.21
CA LEU A 76 0.62 12.72 -6.31
C LEU A 76 1.36 13.65 -7.28
N ARG A 77 2.68 13.82 -7.07
CA ARG A 77 3.52 14.73 -7.88
C ARG A 77 3.51 14.37 -9.36
N HIS A 78 3.42 13.09 -9.68
CA HIS A 78 3.42 12.60 -11.06
C HIS A 78 2.01 12.34 -11.63
N GLY A 79 0.95 12.77 -10.92
CA GLY A 79 -0.42 12.75 -11.44
C GLY A 79 -1.09 11.37 -11.46
N TYR A 80 -0.55 10.37 -10.78
CA TYR A 80 -1.17 9.04 -10.68
C TYR A 80 -2.33 9.00 -9.69
N ILE A 81 -2.36 9.95 -8.75
CA ILE A 81 -3.42 10.13 -7.77
C ILE A 81 -3.70 11.63 -7.62
N GLU A 82 -4.94 11.94 -7.26
CA GLU A 82 -5.48 13.27 -7.06
C GLU A 82 -5.95 13.43 -5.61
N LYS A 83 -6.24 14.68 -5.22
CA LYS A 83 -6.86 14.99 -3.93
C LYS A 83 -8.31 15.40 -4.13
N ILE A 84 -9.19 14.91 -3.27
CA ILE A 84 -10.57 15.38 -3.15
C ILE A 84 -10.73 16.01 -1.79
N TYR A 85 -11.32 17.20 -1.74
CA TYR A 85 -11.65 17.88 -0.50
C TYR A 85 -13.01 17.43 0.02
N ASP A 86 -13.07 17.03 1.30
CA ASP A 86 -14.33 16.84 2.01
C ASP A 86 -14.61 18.02 2.93
N LYS A 87 -15.80 18.62 2.77
CA LYS A 87 -16.25 19.74 3.60
C LYS A 87 -16.55 19.33 5.03
N LYS A 88 -16.96 18.08 5.28
CA LYS A 88 -17.36 17.63 6.61
C LYS A 88 -16.16 17.47 7.54
N THR A 89 -15.10 16.84 7.06
CA THR A 89 -13.88 16.64 7.84
C THR A 89 -12.83 17.74 7.66
N ASN A 90 -13.00 18.62 6.66
CA ASN A 90 -12.02 19.65 6.28
C ASN A 90 -10.65 19.03 5.89
N GLU A 91 -10.67 17.87 5.23
CA GLU A 91 -9.49 17.13 4.84
C GLU A 91 -9.40 16.86 3.33
N LEU A 92 -8.18 16.55 2.87
CA LEU A 92 -7.89 16.17 1.49
C LEU A 92 -7.63 14.66 1.39
N TYR A 93 -8.60 13.93 0.86
CA TYR A 93 -8.53 12.49 0.65
C TYR A 93 -7.92 12.13 -0.70
N LEU A 94 -7.42 10.90 -0.81
CA LEU A 94 -6.78 10.41 -2.03
C LEU A 94 -7.80 9.77 -2.97
N LYS A 95 -7.73 10.17 -4.24
CA LYS A 95 -8.45 9.56 -5.36
C LYS A 95 -7.45 9.02 -6.37
N ILE A 96 -7.68 7.86 -6.95
CA ILE A 96 -6.93 7.45 -8.13
C ILE A 96 -7.34 8.30 -9.35
N SER A 97 -6.36 8.83 -10.08
CA SER A 97 -6.64 9.60 -11.30
C SER A 97 -6.94 8.67 -12.48
N PRO A 98 -7.55 9.16 -13.58
CA PRO A 98 -7.71 8.38 -14.80
C PRO A 98 -6.36 7.83 -15.32
N PHE A 99 -5.31 8.64 -15.25
CA PHE A 99 -3.95 8.24 -15.61
C PHE A 99 -3.42 7.11 -14.71
N GLY A 100 -3.65 7.19 -13.40
CA GLY A 100 -3.30 6.14 -12.45
C GLY A 100 -4.01 4.83 -12.72
N VAL A 101 -5.30 4.88 -13.08
CA VAL A 101 -6.09 3.70 -13.47
C VAL A 101 -5.48 3.04 -14.72
N SER A 102 -5.20 3.81 -15.76
CA SER A 102 -4.60 3.30 -17.00
C SER A 102 -3.23 2.64 -16.74
N ALA A 103 -2.37 3.30 -15.97
CA ALA A 103 -1.06 2.75 -15.61
C ALA A 103 -1.18 1.44 -14.80
N LEU A 104 -2.14 1.37 -13.88
CA LEU A 104 -2.38 0.16 -13.09
C LEU A 104 -2.91 -1.00 -13.95
N GLN A 105 -3.78 -0.72 -14.93
CA GLN A 105 -4.23 -1.73 -15.88
C GLN A 105 -3.10 -2.26 -16.76
N GLU A 106 -2.22 -1.39 -17.25
CA GLU A 106 -1.03 -1.80 -18.00
C GLU A 106 -0.11 -2.67 -17.15
N TYR A 107 0.14 -2.27 -15.90
CA TYR A 107 0.90 -3.06 -14.94
C TYR A 107 0.30 -4.46 -14.72
N ARG A 108 -1.03 -4.55 -14.53
CA ARG A 108 -1.74 -5.83 -14.37
C ARG A 108 -1.63 -6.73 -15.60
N LYS A 109 -1.69 -6.17 -16.81
CA LYS A 109 -1.51 -6.91 -18.08
C LYS A 109 -0.10 -7.50 -18.20
N LYS A 110 0.92 -6.72 -17.81
CA LYS A 110 2.33 -7.12 -17.89
C LYS A 110 2.73 -8.11 -16.79
N HIS A 111 2.19 -7.94 -15.59
CA HIS A 111 2.50 -8.75 -14.41
C HIS A 111 1.39 -9.74 -14.09
N LYS A 112 1.10 -10.64 -15.04
CA LYS A 112 0.19 -11.79 -14.85
C LYS A 112 0.71 -12.73 -13.75
N LYS A 113 0.61 -12.37 -12.46
CA LYS A 113 0.66 -13.24 -11.27
C LYS A 113 0.54 -12.42 -9.98
N SER A 114 -0.27 -12.94 -9.06
CA SER A 114 -0.84 -12.30 -7.88
C SER A 114 0.17 -11.67 -6.91
N PHE A 115 -0.27 -10.61 -6.22
CA PHE A 115 0.41 -10.17 -5.00
C PHE A 115 0.31 -11.30 -3.97
N VAL A 116 1.45 -11.94 -3.67
CA VAL A 116 1.51 -13.02 -2.67
C VAL A 116 1.40 -12.40 -1.28
N LYS A 117 0.34 -12.75 -0.53
CA LYS A 117 0.22 -12.43 0.90
C LYS A 117 1.42 -13.04 1.64
N LYS A 118 2.21 -12.22 2.34
CA LYS A 118 3.31 -12.72 3.16
C LYS A 118 2.73 -13.28 4.45
N LYS A 119 2.75 -14.61 4.61
CA LYS A 119 2.43 -15.27 5.88
C LYS A 119 3.56 -14.94 6.87
N GLN A 120 3.25 -14.18 7.91
CA GLN A 120 4.19 -13.95 9.00
C GLN A 120 4.23 -15.25 9.83
N LEU A 121 5.26 -16.08 9.63
CA LEU A 121 5.54 -17.20 10.53
C LEU A 121 5.84 -16.59 11.90
N ALA A 122 4.95 -16.82 12.87
CA ALA A 122 5.22 -16.48 14.26
C ALA A 122 6.47 -17.25 14.67
N LYS A 123 7.58 -16.53 14.91
CA LYS A 123 8.75 -17.15 15.53
C LYS A 123 8.34 -17.56 16.95
N PRO A 124 8.57 -18.81 17.38
CA PRO A 124 8.36 -19.16 18.77
C PRO A 124 9.20 -18.22 19.64
N THR A 125 8.53 -17.46 20.51
CA THR A 125 9.18 -16.56 21.48
C THR A 125 9.73 -17.31 22.68
N ILE A 126 9.38 -18.59 22.82
CA ILE A 126 9.83 -19.49 23.87
C ILE A 126 10.23 -20.81 23.21
N VAL A 127 11.46 -21.25 23.46
CA VAL A 127 12.00 -22.55 23.04
C VAL A 127 12.51 -23.27 24.29
N HIS A 128 12.08 -24.52 24.50
CA HIS A 128 12.62 -25.36 25.56
C HIS A 128 13.97 -25.93 25.13
N ILE A 129 15.03 -25.51 25.81
CA ILE A 129 16.37 -26.09 25.64
C ILE A 129 16.46 -27.28 26.59
N LYS A 130 16.57 -28.51 26.05
CA LYS A 130 16.96 -29.66 26.84
C LYS A 130 18.46 -29.54 27.11
N THR A 131 18.84 -29.22 28.35
CA THR A 131 20.23 -29.29 28.78
C THR A 131 20.64 -30.75 28.79
N ILE A 132 21.50 -31.15 27.85
CA ILE A 132 22.17 -32.44 27.90
C ILE A 132 23.24 -32.29 28.98
N VAL A 133 22.97 -32.82 30.17
CA VAL A 133 24.00 -32.99 31.20
C VAL A 133 24.80 -34.23 30.79
N SER A 134 26.00 -34.03 30.25
CA SER A 134 26.97 -35.12 30.09
C SER A 134 27.37 -35.61 31.48
N LYS A 135 27.22 -36.92 31.71
CA LYS A 135 27.85 -37.62 32.85
C LYS A 135 29.32 -37.85 32.58
#